data_AF-A0A673H9D6-F1
#
_entry.id   AF-A0A673H9D6-F1
#
_cell.length_a   1.000
_cell.length_b   1.000
_cell.length_c   1.000
_cell.angle_alpha   90.00
_cell.angle_beta   90.00
_cell.angle_gamma   90.00
#
_symmetry.space_group_name_H-M   'P 1'
#
loop_
_entity.id
_entity.type
_entity.pdbx_description
1 polymer ?
#
loop_
_entity_poly.entity_id
_entity_poly.type
_entity_poly.pdbx_seq_one_letter_code
_entity_poly.pdbx_strand_id
1 'polypeptide(L)'
;LQQARYVAYTPVEFVIEYLQKAKEIAENNANVPAELCDNLQKALDIASGLDGYLEQMSSQESEPLAELYRKSISHDWNKVHEDGKTLFRLPITCITGQVEGQVLKMLVHMSKAKRVLEIGMFTGYGALSMAEALPENGQIVACELEPYLKEFAQPIFDKSPHGKKITVKTGPAMDTLKELAATGEQFDMVFIDADKHNYINYYKFLLDHNLLRLDGVICVDNTLFKGRVYLKDSADDFGKALRDFNQFVTNDLRVEQVIIPLRDGLTIIRRLPYSPQANTQLKSTVTYDEVFRGVQGKQVLDRLRLDGKVAYVTGAGQGIGRAFAHALGEAGAKVAIIDMDKGKAENVAHELTLKGISSMAVAADISKPEDIQKMIDDIVSKWGTIHIACNNAGINKNSASEDTSLEEWDQTFNINLRGTFMCCQAAGRVMLKQGYGKIINTASMASLIVPHPQKQLSYNTSKAGVVKLTQTLGTEWIDRGVRVNCISPGIVDTPLIHSESLEPLVQHWLSDIPAGRLAQVTDLQAAVVYLASDASDYMTGHNLVIEGGQSLW
;
A
#
# COMPACT_ATOMS: atom_id res chain seq x y z
N LEU A 1 24.95 7.61 46.55
CA LEU A 1 24.91 7.07 45.18
C LEU A 1 25.93 7.86 44.37
N GLN A 2 27.13 7.31 44.17
CA GLN A 2 28.17 7.93 43.37
C GLN A 2 27.60 8.30 42.00
N GLN A 3 27.91 9.52 41.52
CA GLN A 3 27.67 9.93 40.14
C GLN A 3 28.20 8.82 39.22
N ALA A 4 27.31 8.04 38.63
CA ALA A 4 27.64 7.29 37.44
C ALA A 4 28.08 8.36 36.42
N ARG A 5 29.36 8.36 36.04
CA ARG A 5 29.88 9.26 35.01
C ARG A 5 28.98 9.13 33.80
N TYR A 6 28.32 10.22 33.41
CA TYR A 6 27.65 10.33 32.12
C TYR A 6 28.71 10.05 31.06
N VAL A 7 28.59 8.94 30.34
CA VAL A 7 29.47 8.62 29.21
C VAL A 7 28.73 9.12 27.97
N ALA A 8 29.40 9.84 27.07
CA ALA A 8 28.81 10.28 25.82
C ALA A 8 28.67 9.11 24.83
N TYR A 9 27.54 9.05 24.12
CA TYR A 9 27.14 7.96 23.23
C TYR A 9 26.66 8.41 21.84
N THR A 10 26.13 9.61 21.66
CA THR A 10 25.79 10.16 20.34
C THR A 10 26.86 11.16 19.85
N PRO A 11 26.94 11.47 18.54
CA PRO A 11 27.78 12.56 18.06
C PRO A 11 27.55 13.88 18.81
N VAL A 12 26.29 14.16 19.18
CA VAL A 12 25.90 15.38 19.91
C VAL A 12 26.41 15.35 21.34
N GLU A 13 26.35 14.21 22.03
CA GLU A 13 26.88 14.07 23.39
C GLU A 13 28.41 14.24 23.44
N PHE A 14 29.15 13.78 22.42
CA PHE A 14 30.57 14.08 22.31
C PHE A 14 30.83 15.57 22.09
N VAL A 15 30.01 16.24 21.26
CA VAL A 15 30.08 17.70 21.08
C VAL A 15 29.85 18.42 22.42
N ILE A 16 28.85 17.99 23.20
CA ILE A 16 28.58 18.51 24.55
C ILE A 16 29.82 18.34 25.44
N GLU A 17 30.41 17.14 25.50
CA GLU A 17 31.59 16.86 26.32
C GLU A 17 32.77 17.78 25.96
N TYR A 18 33.04 17.97 24.66
CA TYR A 18 34.11 18.85 24.21
C TYR A 18 33.82 20.33 24.48
N LEU A 19 32.57 20.78 24.29
CA LEU A 19 32.15 22.14 24.59
C LEU A 19 32.24 22.44 26.09
N GLN A 20 31.87 21.50 26.96
CA GLN A 20 32.02 21.61 28.41
C GLN A 20 33.49 21.79 28.80
N LYS A 21 34.38 20.93 28.30
CA LYS A 21 35.83 21.05 28.54
C LYS A 21 36.39 22.38 28.04
N ALA A 22 36.01 22.80 26.82
CA ALA A 22 36.46 24.06 26.25
C ALA A 22 35.99 25.27 27.08
N LYS A 23 34.74 25.23 27.55
CA LYS A 23 34.16 26.26 28.41
C LYS A 23 34.86 26.34 29.77
N GLU A 24 35.10 25.20 30.42
CA GLU A 24 35.84 25.15 31.69
C GLU A 24 37.26 25.74 31.55
N ILE A 25 37.96 25.44 30.45
CA ILE A 25 39.28 26.02 30.19
C ILE A 25 39.19 27.54 29.99
N ALA A 26 38.19 28.00 29.24
CA ALA A 26 37.98 29.42 28.96
C ALA A 26 37.64 30.23 30.24
N GLU A 27 36.73 29.72 31.07
CA GLU A 27 36.30 30.37 32.32
C GLU A 27 37.44 30.47 33.36
N ASN A 28 38.39 29.53 33.33
CA ASN A 28 39.54 29.52 34.23
C ASN A 28 40.70 30.42 33.77
N ASN A 29 40.56 31.17 32.66
CA ASN A 29 41.60 32.03 32.12
C ASN A 29 41.14 33.50 32.03
N ALA A 30 41.69 34.36 32.89
CA ALA A 30 41.33 35.78 32.97
C ALA A 30 41.63 36.61 31.70
N ASN A 31 42.40 36.07 30.74
CA ASN A 31 42.70 36.73 29.47
C ASN A 31 41.72 36.36 28.35
N VAL A 32 40.74 35.49 28.62
CA VAL A 32 39.74 35.09 27.62
C VAL A 32 38.57 36.09 27.61
N PRO A 33 38.16 36.62 26.44
CA PRO A 33 37.01 37.52 26.35
C PRO A 33 35.71 36.86 26.81
N ALA A 34 34.87 37.61 27.55
CA ALA A 34 33.56 37.13 28.02
C ALA A 34 32.66 36.64 26.86
N GLU A 35 32.75 37.28 25.70
CA GLU A 35 32.02 36.89 24.49
C GLU A 35 32.31 35.43 24.06
N LEU A 36 33.55 34.94 24.25
CA LEU A 36 33.87 33.54 23.93
C LEU A 36 33.17 32.59 24.89
N CYS A 37 33.18 32.88 26.20
CA CYS A 37 32.48 32.07 27.20
C CYS A 37 30.96 32.05 26.93
N ASP A 38 30.37 33.19 26.56
CA ASP A 38 28.95 33.29 26.20
C ASP A 38 28.62 32.46 24.96
N ASN A 39 29.46 32.50 23.92
CA ASN A 39 29.26 31.70 22.71
C ASN A 39 29.42 30.21 22.98
N LEU A 40 30.37 29.80 23.84
CA LEU A 40 30.51 28.41 24.29
C LEU A 40 29.29 27.95 25.10
N GLN A 41 28.74 28.81 25.97
CA GLN A 41 27.51 28.51 26.70
C GLN A 41 26.33 28.32 25.74
N LYS A 42 26.12 29.24 24.77
CA LYS A 42 25.05 29.11 23.78
C LYS A 42 25.17 27.82 22.95
N ALA A 43 26.39 27.47 22.52
CA ALA A 43 26.64 26.22 21.80
C ALA A 43 26.30 25.00 22.67
N LEU A 44 26.67 25.03 23.95
CA LEU A 44 26.33 23.99 24.92
C LEU A 44 24.82 23.90 25.14
N ASP A 45 24.11 25.02 25.26
CA ASP A 45 22.66 25.06 25.44
C ASP A 45 21.93 24.44 24.24
N ILE A 46 22.37 24.79 23.02
CA ILE A 46 21.82 24.21 21.78
C ILE A 46 22.06 22.70 21.73
N ALA A 47 23.30 22.26 21.96
CA ALA A 47 23.65 20.84 21.87
C ALA A 47 22.96 20.01 22.96
N SER A 48 22.95 20.49 24.21
CA SER A 48 22.35 19.81 25.35
C SER A 48 20.83 19.80 25.34
N GLY A 49 20.19 20.82 24.75
CA GLY A 49 18.74 20.89 24.61
C GLY A 49 18.14 20.03 23.50
N LEU A 50 18.95 19.57 22.53
CA LEU A 50 18.45 18.93 21.31
C LEU A 50 17.65 17.65 21.58
N ASP A 51 18.28 16.66 22.23
CA ASP A 51 17.65 15.35 22.43
C ASP A 51 16.40 15.44 23.30
N GLY A 52 16.48 16.20 24.42
CA GLY A 52 15.32 16.41 25.30
C GLY A 52 14.16 17.14 24.62
N TYR A 53 14.44 18.11 23.75
CA TYR A 53 13.40 18.77 22.95
C TYR A 53 12.74 17.81 21.96
N LEU A 54 13.53 16.99 21.25
CA LEU A 54 13.01 16.01 20.31
C LEU A 54 12.13 14.95 21.00
N GLU A 55 12.54 14.45 22.16
CA GLU A 55 11.76 13.51 22.96
C GLU A 55 10.42 14.11 23.41
N GLN A 56 10.44 15.36 23.89
CA GLN A 56 9.23 16.04 24.35
C GLN A 56 8.25 16.38 23.21
N MET A 57 8.77 16.75 22.04
CA MET A 57 7.95 17.14 20.89
C MET A 57 7.51 15.95 20.02
N SER A 58 8.06 14.76 20.24
CA SER A 58 7.67 13.55 19.53
C SER A 58 6.51 12.82 20.22
N SER A 59 5.75 12.05 19.43
CA SER A 59 4.70 11.18 19.97
C SER A 59 5.28 10.21 21.01
N GLN A 60 4.55 10.04 22.11
CA GLN A 60 4.96 9.19 23.22
C GLN A 60 4.87 7.71 22.84
N GLU A 61 5.71 6.91 23.47
CA GLU A 61 5.71 5.45 23.32
C GLU A 61 4.47 4.81 23.96
N SER A 62 4.16 3.57 23.57
CA SER A 62 3.09 2.79 24.20
C SER A 62 3.55 2.29 25.58
N GLU A 63 2.60 1.92 26.45
CA GLU A 63 2.95 1.39 27.78
C GLU A 63 3.85 0.13 27.71
N PRO A 64 3.64 -0.85 26.80
CA PRO A 64 4.57 -1.97 26.64
C PRO A 64 6.01 -1.53 26.29
N LEU A 65 6.17 -0.54 25.42
CA LEU A 65 7.48 0.02 25.07
C LEU A 65 8.12 0.74 26.27
N ALA A 66 7.36 1.55 26.99
CA ALA A 66 7.82 2.23 28.21
C ALA A 66 8.21 1.23 29.32
N GLU A 67 7.48 0.13 29.50
CA GLU A 67 7.86 -0.96 30.41
C GLU A 67 9.17 -1.62 29.98
N LEU A 68 9.32 -1.92 28.68
CA LEU A 68 10.54 -2.53 28.14
C LEU A 68 11.75 -1.62 28.31
N TYR A 69 11.61 -0.33 28.03
CA TYR A 69 12.67 0.66 28.22
C TYR A 69 13.09 0.74 29.70
N ARG A 70 12.13 0.91 30.63
CA ARG A 70 12.39 0.95 32.08
C ARG A 70 13.08 -0.32 32.58
N LYS A 71 12.65 -1.50 32.10
CA LYS A 71 13.32 -2.77 32.43
C LYS A 71 14.74 -2.79 31.89
N SER A 72 14.94 -2.40 30.64
CA SER A 72 16.26 -2.43 30.00
C SER A 72 17.29 -1.55 30.72
N ILE A 73 16.90 -0.36 31.19
CA ILE A 73 17.80 0.55 31.91
C ILE A 73 18.00 0.20 33.39
N SER A 74 17.08 -0.57 34.00
CA SER A 74 17.20 -0.98 35.42
C SER A 74 17.80 -2.36 35.59
N HIS A 75 17.95 -3.13 34.51
CA HIS A 75 18.50 -4.47 34.54
C HIS A 75 20.02 -4.45 34.71
N ASP A 76 20.54 -5.26 35.64
CA ASP A 76 21.97 -5.35 35.91
C ASP A 76 22.65 -6.30 34.90
N TRP A 77 22.93 -5.77 33.71
CA TRP A 77 23.55 -6.52 32.62
C TRP A 77 24.95 -7.06 32.95
N ASN A 78 25.71 -6.38 33.83
CA ASN A 78 27.02 -6.85 34.25
C ASN A 78 26.88 -8.12 35.08
N LYS A 79 25.99 -8.09 36.08
CA LYS A 79 25.73 -9.26 36.92
C LYS A 79 25.20 -10.45 36.11
N VAL A 80 24.31 -10.21 35.16
CA VAL A 80 23.80 -11.28 34.27
C VAL A 80 24.93 -11.95 33.48
N HIS A 81 25.89 -11.17 33.01
CA HIS A 81 27.06 -11.70 32.31
C HIS A 81 28.01 -12.43 33.27
N GLU A 82 28.27 -11.88 34.46
CA GLU A 82 29.06 -12.52 35.52
C GLU A 82 28.45 -13.87 35.95
N ASP A 83 27.12 -13.97 35.98
CA ASP A 83 26.36 -15.20 36.23
C ASP A 83 26.41 -16.20 35.05
N GLY A 84 27.07 -15.85 33.94
CA GLY A 84 27.26 -16.71 32.76
C GLY A 84 26.01 -16.89 31.89
N LYS A 85 25.03 -15.99 31.99
CA LYS A 85 23.75 -16.10 31.25
C LYS A 85 23.79 -15.51 29.83
N THR A 86 24.79 -14.70 29.51
CA THR A 86 24.98 -14.08 28.19
C THR A 86 26.35 -14.43 27.62
N LEU A 87 26.45 -14.57 26.30
CA LEU A 87 27.68 -14.91 25.59
C LEU A 87 28.72 -13.79 25.67
N PHE A 88 28.27 -12.53 25.71
CA PHE A 88 29.13 -11.36 25.91
C PHE A 88 28.51 -10.35 26.88
N ARG A 89 29.34 -9.40 27.30
CA ARG A 89 28.92 -8.29 28.16
C ARG A 89 28.00 -7.35 27.37
N LEU A 90 26.77 -7.18 27.85
CA LEU A 90 25.77 -6.29 27.26
C LEU A 90 25.86 -4.92 27.91
N PRO A 91 26.30 -3.86 27.21
CA PRO A 91 26.32 -2.53 27.78
C PRO A 91 24.88 -1.97 27.82
N ILE A 92 24.55 -1.25 28.89
CA ILE A 92 23.25 -0.56 29.05
C ILE A 92 22.95 0.45 27.94
N THR A 93 23.96 0.78 27.12
CA THR A 93 23.92 1.84 26.11
C THR A 93 23.58 1.36 24.72
N CYS A 94 23.15 0.10 24.58
CA CYS A 94 22.62 -0.46 23.35
C CYS A 94 21.07 -0.42 23.31
N ILE A 95 20.43 0.61 23.86
CA ILE A 95 18.95 0.70 23.92
C ILE A 95 18.46 1.75 22.93
N THR A 96 17.64 1.33 21.96
CA THR A 96 16.83 2.20 21.11
C THR A 96 15.92 3.08 21.96
N GLY A 97 16.00 4.40 21.80
CA GLY A 97 15.16 5.34 22.56
C GLY A 97 13.89 5.77 21.83
N GLN A 98 13.02 6.51 22.53
CA GLN A 98 11.67 6.89 22.07
C GLN A 98 11.64 7.47 20.65
N VAL A 99 12.47 8.49 20.36
CA VAL A 99 12.45 9.17 19.05
C VAL A 99 12.77 8.21 17.91
N GLU A 100 13.73 7.31 18.12
CA GLU A 100 14.15 6.32 17.13
C GLU A 100 13.06 5.27 16.90
N GLY A 101 12.43 4.77 17.96
CA GLY A 101 11.28 3.88 17.86
C GLY A 101 10.11 4.51 17.08
N GLN A 102 9.86 5.82 17.25
CA GLN A 102 8.86 6.53 16.47
C GLN A 102 9.26 6.68 15.00
N VAL A 103 10.54 6.90 14.70
CA VAL A 103 11.04 6.91 13.31
C VAL A 103 10.84 5.55 12.66
N LEU A 104 11.17 4.45 13.34
CA LEU A 104 10.94 3.10 12.83
C LEU A 104 9.45 2.83 12.55
N LYS A 105 8.54 3.28 13.43
CA LYS A 105 7.08 3.22 13.19
C LYS A 105 6.67 3.97 11.92
N MET A 106 7.16 5.20 11.76
CA MET A 106 6.86 6.01 10.59
C MET A 106 7.39 5.37 9.30
N LEU A 107 8.59 4.78 9.33
CA LEU A 107 9.16 4.08 8.18
C LEU A 107 8.36 2.85 7.78
N VAL A 108 7.91 2.04 8.75
CA VAL A 108 6.99 0.91 8.49
C VAL A 108 5.67 1.39 7.87
N HIS A 109 5.11 2.47 8.40
CA HIS A 109 3.86 3.04 7.89
C HIS A 109 4.02 3.59 6.46
N MET A 110 5.06 4.38 6.22
CA MET A 110 5.33 5.02 4.92
C MET A 110 5.68 4.01 3.83
N SER A 111 6.43 2.96 4.17
CA SER A 111 6.75 1.87 3.25
C SER A 111 5.57 0.90 3.03
N LYS A 112 4.50 1.03 3.81
CA LYS A 112 3.36 0.09 3.85
C LYS A 112 3.81 -1.36 4.06
N ALA A 113 4.88 -1.54 4.85
CA ALA A 113 5.47 -2.84 5.08
C ALA A 113 4.46 -3.79 5.75
N LYS A 114 4.48 -5.05 5.34
CA LYS A 114 3.75 -6.15 5.97
C LYS A 114 4.71 -7.19 6.55
N ARG A 115 5.86 -7.37 5.93
CA ARG A 115 6.93 -8.27 6.38
C ARG A 115 8.18 -7.46 6.65
N VAL A 116 8.64 -7.47 7.89
CA VAL A 116 9.86 -6.80 8.32
C VAL A 116 10.88 -7.84 8.78
N LEU A 117 12.13 -7.65 8.39
CA LEU A 117 13.26 -8.40 8.91
C LEU A 117 14.11 -7.46 9.77
N GLU A 118 14.34 -7.83 11.01
CA GLU A 118 15.25 -7.12 11.90
C GLU A 118 16.50 -7.97 12.11
N ILE A 119 17.66 -7.40 11.79
CA ILE A 119 18.97 -8.02 11.96
C ILE A 119 19.63 -7.35 13.17
N GLY A 120 19.54 -8.02 14.32
CA GLY A 120 19.96 -7.49 15.62
C GLY A 120 18.79 -6.85 16.36
N MET A 121 18.23 -7.59 17.34
CA MET A 121 17.04 -7.17 18.08
C MET A 121 17.39 -6.52 19.43
N PHE A 122 18.44 -7.03 20.07
CA PHE A 122 18.82 -6.74 21.44
C PHE A 122 17.63 -6.94 22.41
N THR A 123 17.21 -5.92 23.16
CA THR A 123 16.09 -6.02 24.12
C THR A 123 14.71 -6.04 23.46
N GLY A 124 14.61 -5.82 22.14
CA GLY A 124 13.35 -5.91 21.41
C GLY A 124 12.54 -4.62 21.31
N TYR A 125 13.11 -3.48 21.70
CA TYR A 125 12.42 -2.17 21.61
C TYR A 125 12.15 -1.76 20.14
N GLY A 126 13.13 -1.93 19.26
CA GLY A 126 13.00 -1.72 17.80
C GLY A 126 11.93 -2.64 17.20
N ALA A 127 12.05 -3.95 17.45
CA ALA A 127 11.07 -4.97 17.05
C ALA A 127 9.64 -4.58 17.42
N LEU A 128 9.41 -4.24 18.69
CA LEU A 128 8.07 -3.91 19.18
C LEU A 128 7.56 -2.60 18.59
N SER A 129 8.42 -1.59 18.45
CA SER A 129 8.08 -0.34 17.80
C SER A 129 7.59 -0.57 16.37
N MET A 130 8.33 -1.33 15.57
CA MET A 130 7.92 -1.68 14.20
C MET A 130 6.63 -2.51 14.18
N ALA A 131 6.43 -3.44 15.12
CA ALA A 131 5.24 -4.29 15.17
C ALA A 131 3.94 -3.52 15.43
N GLU A 132 4.01 -2.42 16.18
CA GLU A 132 2.85 -1.53 16.43
C GLU A 132 2.36 -0.86 15.15
N ALA A 133 3.26 -0.56 14.20
CA ALA A 133 2.91 0.10 12.93
C ALA A 133 2.44 -0.88 11.84
N LEU A 134 2.71 -2.17 11.98
CA LEU A 134 2.29 -3.18 11.02
C LEU A 134 0.76 -3.38 10.99
N PRO A 135 0.16 -3.77 9.85
CA PRO A 135 -1.22 -4.21 9.82
C PRO A 135 -1.44 -5.47 10.68
N GLU A 136 -2.69 -5.86 10.90
CA GLU A 136 -3.03 -7.00 11.77
C GLU A 136 -2.38 -8.32 11.32
N ASN A 137 -2.28 -8.54 10.01
CA ASN A 137 -1.61 -9.69 9.40
C ASN A 137 -0.11 -9.48 9.11
N GLY A 138 0.48 -8.40 9.61
CA GLY A 138 1.91 -8.13 9.45
C GLY A 138 2.77 -8.98 10.38
N GLN A 139 4.02 -9.22 9.99
CA GLN A 139 4.98 -10.06 10.71
C GLN A 139 6.38 -9.44 10.72
N ILE A 140 7.10 -9.68 11.82
CA ILE A 140 8.51 -9.35 12.00
C ILE A 140 9.28 -10.64 12.27
N VAL A 141 10.37 -10.84 11.55
CA VAL A 141 11.40 -11.83 11.90
C VAL A 141 12.56 -11.07 12.52
N ALA A 142 12.81 -11.26 13.80
CA ALA A 142 13.88 -10.60 14.54
C ALA A 142 15.03 -11.58 14.79
N CYS A 143 16.21 -11.28 14.25
CA CYS A 143 17.42 -12.07 14.46
C CYS A 143 18.09 -11.59 15.75
N GLU A 144 18.27 -12.50 16.71
CA GLU A 144 18.93 -12.22 17.97
C GLU A 144 20.05 -13.22 18.22
N LEU A 145 21.24 -12.74 18.57
CA LEU A 145 22.37 -13.62 18.83
C LEU A 145 22.27 -14.27 20.22
N GLU A 146 21.76 -13.54 21.21
CA GLU A 146 21.71 -13.93 22.63
C GLU A 146 20.34 -14.54 23.00
N PRO A 147 20.26 -15.85 23.29
CA PRO A 147 19.00 -16.47 23.70
C PRO A 147 18.38 -15.82 24.95
N TYR A 148 19.21 -15.33 25.87
CA TYR A 148 18.75 -14.63 27.06
C TYR A 148 17.95 -13.35 26.74
N LEU A 149 18.30 -12.63 25.68
CA LEU A 149 17.59 -11.41 25.29
C LEU A 149 16.21 -11.71 24.71
N LYS A 150 16.04 -12.85 24.03
CA LYS A 150 14.72 -13.36 23.67
C LYS A 150 13.86 -13.62 24.91
N GLU A 151 14.41 -14.31 25.91
CA GLU A 151 13.70 -14.59 27.17
C GLU A 151 13.35 -13.31 27.94
N PHE A 152 14.23 -12.31 27.88
CA PHE A 152 14.02 -11.00 28.50
C PHE A 152 12.87 -10.22 27.84
N ALA A 153 12.79 -10.21 26.51
CA ALA A 153 11.80 -9.46 25.75
C ALA A 153 10.42 -10.12 25.72
N GLN A 154 10.37 -11.45 25.70
CA GLN A 154 9.14 -12.23 25.48
C GLN A 154 7.98 -11.86 26.43
N PRO A 155 8.18 -11.67 27.75
CA PRO A 155 7.08 -11.29 28.65
C PRO A 155 6.44 -9.94 28.33
N ILE A 156 7.18 -9.02 27.67
CA ILE A 156 6.60 -7.75 27.19
C ILE A 156 5.84 -7.97 25.89
N PHE A 157 6.41 -8.76 24.98
CA PHE A 157 5.72 -9.09 23.72
C PHE A 157 4.38 -9.77 24.00
N ASP A 158 4.31 -10.70 24.94
CA ASP A 158 3.07 -11.41 25.31
C ASP A 158 1.99 -10.46 25.87
N LYS A 159 2.37 -9.35 26.51
CA LYS A 159 1.44 -8.33 27.00
C LYS A 159 0.98 -7.35 25.92
N SER A 160 1.79 -7.15 24.88
CA SER A 160 1.46 -6.21 23.81
C SER A 160 0.47 -6.85 22.84
N PRO A 161 -0.59 -6.14 22.41
CA PRO A 161 -1.48 -6.62 21.34
C PRO A 161 -0.74 -6.86 20.01
N HIS A 162 0.48 -6.33 19.88
CA HIS A 162 1.31 -6.43 18.69
C HIS A 162 2.44 -7.45 18.81
N GLY A 163 2.74 -7.98 19.99
CA GLY A 163 3.87 -8.90 20.17
C GLY A 163 3.71 -10.21 19.43
N LYS A 164 2.47 -10.67 19.19
CA LYS A 164 2.16 -11.84 18.33
C LYS A 164 2.69 -11.73 16.90
N LYS A 165 3.03 -10.52 16.44
CA LYS A 165 3.60 -10.27 15.11
C LYS A 165 5.11 -10.55 15.08
N ILE A 166 5.78 -10.68 16.22
CA ILE A 166 7.23 -10.77 16.33
C ILE A 166 7.64 -12.24 16.50
N THR A 167 8.51 -12.73 15.62
CA THR A 167 9.14 -14.04 15.72
C THR A 167 10.64 -13.86 15.91
N VAL A 168 11.15 -14.26 17.07
CA VAL A 168 12.58 -14.15 17.40
C VAL A 168 13.32 -15.43 17.01
N LYS A 169 14.30 -15.29 16.12
CA LYS A 169 15.23 -16.32 15.65
C LYS A 169 16.57 -16.15 16.36
N THR A 170 16.92 -17.12 17.21
CA THR A 170 18.15 -17.08 18.00
C THR A 170 19.32 -17.72 17.25
N GLY A 171 20.46 -17.03 17.16
CA GLY A 171 21.69 -17.52 16.52
C GLY A 171 22.34 -16.46 15.61
N PRO A 172 23.42 -16.82 14.89
CA PRO A 172 24.04 -15.91 13.94
C PRO A 172 23.04 -15.45 12.87
N ALA A 173 22.90 -14.13 12.70
CA ALA A 173 21.93 -13.58 11.75
C ALA A 173 22.13 -14.11 10.32
N MET A 174 23.39 -14.29 9.87
CA MET A 174 23.68 -14.87 8.55
C MET A 174 23.07 -16.25 8.33
N ASP A 175 22.92 -17.08 9.36
CA ASP A 175 22.33 -18.40 9.21
C ASP A 175 20.82 -18.31 9.06
N THR A 176 20.18 -17.42 9.83
CA THR A 176 18.76 -17.08 9.65
C THR A 176 18.50 -16.52 8.24
N LEU A 177 19.38 -15.64 7.72
CA LEU A 177 19.24 -15.12 6.35
C LEU A 177 19.31 -16.24 5.30
N LYS A 178 20.23 -17.20 5.44
CA LYS A 178 20.33 -18.35 4.53
C LYS A 178 19.09 -19.22 4.57
N GLU A 179 18.56 -19.49 5.77
CA GLU A 179 17.31 -20.25 5.94
C GLU A 179 16.14 -19.55 5.25
N LEU A 180 15.96 -18.26 5.49
CA LEU A 180 14.92 -17.44 4.88
C LEU A 180 15.04 -17.42 3.34
N ALA A 181 16.26 -17.27 2.83
CA ALA A 181 16.51 -17.28 1.39
C ALA A 181 16.21 -18.64 0.77
N ALA A 182 16.55 -19.74 1.45
CA ALA A 182 16.26 -21.09 0.99
C ALA A 182 14.75 -21.38 0.92
N THR A 183 13.94 -20.74 1.77
CA THR A 183 12.48 -20.83 1.74
C THR A 183 11.83 -19.81 0.79
N GLY A 184 12.62 -18.97 0.10
CA GLY A 184 12.11 -17.93 -0.81
C GLY A 184 11.38 -16.78 -0.11
N GLU A 185 11.68 -16.56 1.18
CA GLU A 185 11.07 -15.47 1.94
C GLU A 185 11.50 -14.11 1.42
N GLN A 186 10.61 -13.13 1.51
CA GLN A 186 10.89 -11.75 1.13
C GLN A 186 10.30 -10.76 2.12
N PHE A 187 10.96 -9.60 2.22
CA PHE A 187 10.64 -8.56 3.18
C PHE A 187 10.42 -7.22 2.47
N ASP A 188 9.42 -6.49 2.95
CA ASP A 188 9.11 -5.13 2.49
C ASP A 188 10.06 -4.10 3.10
N MET A 189 10.53 -4.37 4.33
CA MET A 189 11.50 -3.53 5.03
C MET A 189 12.51 -4.41 5.78
N VAL A 190 13.77 -4.01 5.79
CA VAL A 190 14.82 -4.66 6.57
C VAL A 190 15.50 -3.62 7.46
N PHE A 191 15.58 -3.89 8.75
CA PHE A 191 16.32 -3.08 9.71
C PHE A 191 17.61 -3.79 10.11
N ILE A 192 18.75 -3.09 10.09
CA ILE A 192 20.07 -3.64 10.42
C ILE A 192 20.63 -2.85 11.59
N ASP A 193 20.71 -3.49 12.76
CA ASP A 193 21.44 -3.01 13.93
C ASP A 193 22.15 -4.17 14.65
N ALA A 194 23.17 -4.73 14.00
CA ALA A 194 23.96 -5.84 14.52
C ALA A 194 25.48 -5.53 14.51
N ASP A 195 26.31 -6.55 14.29
CA ASP A 195 27.75 -6.38 14.14
C ASP A 195 28.10 -5.47 12.94
N LYS A 196 28.66 -4.29 13.25
CA LYS A 196 29.08 -3.26 12.31
C LYS A 196 30.08 -3.77 11.28
N HIS A 197 30.94 -4.72 11.64
CA HIS A 197 31.91 -5.31 10.71
C HIS A 197 31.24 -6.16 9.63
N ASN A 198 30.02 -6.64 9.89
CA ASN A 198 29.29 -7.54 9.01
C ASN A 198 28.18 -6.84 8.20
N TYR A 199 27.98 -5.52 8.36
CA TYR A 199 26.95 -4.74 7.66
C TYR A 199 27.00 -4.90 6.14
N ILE A 200 28.20 -4.87 5.55
CA ILE A 200 28.38 -5.07 4.10
C ILE A 200 27.87 -6.46 3.68
N ASN A 201 28.11 -7.49 4.48
CA ASN A 201 27.71 -8.85 4.15
C ASN A 201 26.19 -9.05 4.29
N TYR A 202 25.57 -8.49 5.33
CA TYR A 202 24.11 -8.46 5.46
C TYR A 202 23.48 -7.77 4.25
N TYR A 203 23.93 -6.55 3.95
CA TYR A 203 23.45 -5.76 2.82
C TYR A 203 23.56 -6.50 1.48
N LYS A 204 24.73 -7.06 1.16
CA LYS A 204 24.94 -7.85 -0.06
C LYS A 204 24.01 -9.05 -0.11
N PHE A 205 23.96 -9.82 0.98
CA PHE A 205 23.17 -11.04 1.02
C PHE A 205 21.67 -10.76 0.77
N LEU A 206 21.14 -9.70 1.40
CA LEU A 206 19.76 -9.26 1.21
C LEU A 206 19.45 -8.91 -0.26
N LEU A 207 20.40 -8.25 -0.94
CA LEU A 207 20.22 -7.86 -2.34
C LEU A 207 20.37 -9.03 -3.31
N ASP A 208 21.39 -9.87 -3.09
CA ASP A 208 21.79 -10.92 -4.02
C ASP A 208 20.88 -12.16 -3.95
N HIS A 209 20.20 -12.38 -2.82
CA HIS A 209 19.34 -13.56 -2.58
C HIS A 209 17.85 -13.21 -2.54
N ASN A 210 17.46 -12.06 -3.08
CA ASN A 210 16.06 -11.63 -3.20
C ASN A 210 15.27 -11.60 -1.88
N LEU A 211 15.94 -11.41 -0.74
CA LEU A 211 15.27 -11.24 0.55
C LEU A 211 14.59 -9.87 0.68
N LEU A 212 15.05 -8.87 -0.07
CA LEU A 212 14.37 -7.58 -0.18
C LEU A 212 13.47 -7.57 -1.42
N ARG A 213 12.20 -7.18 -1.26
CA ARG A 213 11.28 -6.93 -2.38
C ARG A 213 11.77 -5.81 -3.28
N LEU A 214 11.26 -5.76 -4.51
CA LEU A 214 11.67 -4.77 -5.51
C LEU A 214 11.48 -3.33 -5.00
N ASP A 215 10.35 -3.06 -4.37
CA ASP A 215 10.03 -1.75 -3.76
C ASP A 215 10.40 -1.68 -2.27
N GLY A 216 11.16 -2.65 -1.79
CA GLY A 216 11.54 -2.74 -0.38
C GLY A 216 12.63 -1.73 0.00
N VAL A 217 12.69 -1.44 1.30
CA VAL A 217 13.64 -0.48 1.89
C VAL A 217 14.54 -1.17 2.92
N ILE A 218 15.82 -0.85 2.94
CA ILE A 218 16.75 -1.24 3.99
C ILE A 218 17.04 0.00 4.84
N CYS A 219 16.91 -0.14 6.16
CA CYS A 219 17.26 0.86 7.16
C CYS A 219 18.43 0.32 7.98
N VAL A 220 19.53 1.05 8.04
CA VAL A 220 20.74 0.64 8.76
C VAL A 220 21.03 1.67 9.84
N ASP A 221 21.00 1.23 11.09
CA ASP A 221 21.20 2.10 12.24
C ASP A 221 22.68 2.32 12.55
N ASN A 222 22.96 3.32 13.38
CA ASN A 222 24.28 3.63 13.90
C ASN A 222 25.35 3.83 12.81
N THR A 223 24.97 4.39 11.67
CA THR A 223 25.89 4.60 10.52
C THR A 223 26.83 5.79 10.68
N LEU A 224 26.61 6.62 11.72
CA LEU A 224 27.47 7.71 12.17
C LEU A 224 28.06 7.45 13.58
N PHE A 225 27.80 6.28 14.15
CA PHE A 225 28.12 5.78 15.51
C PHE A 225 29.11 6.64 16.30
N LYS A 226 28.63 7.30 17.36
CA LYS A 226 29.46 8.06 18.31
C LYS A 226 30.32 9.15 17.65
N GLY A 227 29.94 9.59 16.46
CA GLY A 227 30.71 10.52 15.63
C GLY A 227 32.04 9.94 15.11
N ARG A 228 32.30 8.64 15.29
CA ARG A 228 33.58 7.99 14.97
C ARG A 228 33.92 8.03 13.48
N VAL A 229 32.91 8.10 12.63
CA VAL A 229 33.09 8.26 11.19
C VAL A 229 33.72 9.60 10.81
N TYR A 230 33.53 10.65 11.61
CA TYR A 230 34.05 12.00 11.37
C TYR A 230 35.49 12.19 11.86
N LEU A 231 35.92 11.40 12.85
CA LEU A 231 37.24 11.50 13.44
C LEU A 231 38.28 10.85 12.51
N LYS A 232 39.23 11.66 12.03
CA LYS A 232 40.26 11.23 11.05
C LYS A 232 41.42 10.43 11.68
N ASP A 233 41.57 10.47 13.01
CA ASP A 233 42.78 10.01 13.73
C ASP A 233 42.57 8.84 14.71
N SER A 234 41.62 7.94 14.49
CA SER A 234 41.44 6.79 15.39
C SER A 234 41.80 5.47 14.71
N ALA A 235 42.69 4.70 15.36
CA ALA A 235 42.85 3.26 15.18
C ALA A 235 41.60 2.47 15.64
N ASP A 236 40.41 3.04 15.40
CA ASP A 236 39.13 2.54 15.83
C ASP A 236 38.48 1.72 14.73
N ASP A 237 38.49 0.40 14.94
CA ASP A 237 38.01 -0.57 13.97
C ASP A 237 36.53 -0.36 13.60
N PHE A 238 35.69 0.06 14.55
CA PHE A 238 34.27 0.35 14.29
C PHE A 238 34.06 1.54 13.35
N GLY A 239 34.75 2.66 13.60
CA GLY A 239 34.69 3.84 12.73
C GLY A 239 35.19 3.54 11.31
N LYS A 240 36.21 2.68 11.18
CA LYS A 240 36.69 2.20 9.87
C LYS A 240 35.63 1.35 9.16
N ALA A 241 35.08 0.33 9.83
CA ALA A 241 34.06 -0.54 9.25
C ALA A 241 32.83 0.23 8.75
N LEU A 242 32.38 1.25 9.50
CA LEU A 242 31.26 2.11 9.12
C LEU A 242 31.57 3.03 7.94
N ARG A 243 32.78 3.61 7.87
CA ARG A 243 33.20 4.37 6.67
C ARG A 243 33.24 3.49 5.43
N ASP A 244 33.78 2.28 5.57
CA ASP A 244 33.84 1.30 4.49
C ASP A 244 32.42 0.91 4.03
N PHE A 245 31.50 0.68 4.97
CA PHE A 245 30.08 0.42 4.66
C PHE A 245 29.40 1.61 3.94
N ASN A 246 29.51 2.83 4.50
CA ASN A 246 28.88 4.02 3.92
C ASN A 246 29.42 4.30 2.49
N GLN A 247 30.72 4.10 2.28
CA GLN A 247 31.35 4.24 0.97
C GLN A 247 30.93 3.11 0.01
N PHE A 248 30.78 1.89 0.51
CA PHE A 248 30.32 0.74 -0.27
C PHE A 248 28.92 0.99 -0.85
N VAL A 249 27.95 1.38 -0.01
CA VAL A 249 26.57 1.63 -0.48
C VAL A 249 26.51 2.85 -1.41
N THR A 250 27.32 3.89 -1.17
CA THR A 250 27.41 5.07 -2.07
C THR A 250 27.85 4.68 -3.48
N ASN A 251 28.68 3.65 -3.60
CA ASN A 251 29.21 3.17 -4.89
C ASN A 251 28.34 2.07 -5.53
N ASP A 252 27.28 1.60 -4.88
CA ASP A 252 26.40 0.55 -5.42
C ASP A 252 25.33 1.15 -6.33
N LEU A 253 25.49 0.96 -7.65
CA LEU A 253 24.61 1.51 -8.68
C LEU A 253 23.20 0.90 -8.69
N ARG A 254 22.94 -0.15 -7.88
CA ARG A 254 21.62 -0.80 -7.78
C ARG A 254 20.67 -0.04 -6.84
N VAL A 255 21.18 0.91 -6.06
CA VAL A 255 20.42 1.57 -5.01
C VAL A 255 20.56 3.09 -5.07
N GLU A 256 19.63 3.76 -4.41
CA GLU A 256 19.81 5.12 -3.92
C GLU A 256 19.72 5.11 -2.39
N GLN A 257 20.35 6.09 -1.74
CA GLN A 257 20.35 6.18 -0.28
C GLN A 257 20.40 7.60 0.25
N VAL A 258 20.01 7.76 1.52
CA VAL A 258 20.23 8.96 2.33
C VAL A 258 20.71 8.57 3.73
N ILE A 259 21.68 9.32 4.27
CA ILE A 259 22.12 9.19 5.67
C ILE A 259 21.54 10.36 6.46
N ILE A 260 20.82 10.06 7.53
CA ILE A 260 20.11 11.03 8.38
C ILE A 260 20.84 11.11 9.73
N PRO A 261 21.20 12.30 10.23
CA PRO A 261 21.87 12.48 11.52
C PRO A 261 20.89 12.39 12.69
N LEU A 262 20.07 11.34 12.72
CA LEU A 262 19.21 11.00 13.85
C LEU A 262 20.03 10.18 14.85
N ARG A 263 20.23 10.71 16.07
CA ARG A 263 21.09 10.08 17.10
C ARG A 263 22.47 9.69 16.52
N ASP A 264 22.76 8.40 16.45
CA ASP A 264 23.99 7.81 15.94
C ASP A 264 23.97 7.53 14.42
N GLY A 265 22.95 8.01 13.72
CA GLY A 265 22.87 8.04 12.26
C GLY A 265 22.10 6.88 11.65
N LEU A 266 21.06 7.19 10.88
CA LEU A 266 20.23 6.22 10.19
C LEU A 266 20.44 6.33 8.68
N THR A 267 20.83 5.25 8.02
CA THR A 267 20.90 5.17 6.55
C THR A 267 19.66 4.49 6.01
N ILE A 268 18.96 5.13 5.07
CA ILE A 268 17.81 4.57 4.36
C ILE A 268 18.23 4.28 2.93
N ILE A 269 18.01 3.05 2.47
CA ILE A 269 18.46 2.55 1.17
C ILE A 269 17.28 1.94 0.44
N ARG A 270 17.11 2.32 -0.83
CA ARG A 270 16.06 1.81 -1.74
C ARG A 270 16.69 1.24 -3.00
N ARG A 271 16.17 0.13 -3.52
CA ARG A 271 16.54 -0.36 -4.86
C ARG A 271 16.06 0.61 -5.94
N LEU A 272 16.93 0.90 -6.90
CA LEU A 272 16.54 1.60 -8.11
C LEU A 272 15.86 0.62 -9.08
N PRO A 273 14.80 1.05 -9.80
CA PRO A 273 14.37 0.35 -11.00
C PRO A 273 15.58 0.29 -11.95
N TYR A 274 15.88 -0.89 -12.49
CA TYR A 274 17.10 -1.14 -13.27
C TYR A 274 17.45 0.00 -14.24
N SER A 275 18.64 0.61 -14.09
CA SER A 275 19.18 1.62 -15.01
C SER A 275 20.19 1.00 -15.99
N PRO A 276 20.06 1.21 -17.31
CA PRO A 276 20.97 0.66 -18.32
C PRO A 276 22.44 1.09 -18.16
N GLN A 277 22.70 2.16 -17.41
CA GLN A 277 24.05 2.68 -17.15
C GLN A 277 24.85 1.80 -16.16
N ALA A 278 24.17 0.95 -15.38
CA ALA A 278 24.77 0.22 -14.27
C ALA A 278 25.46 -1.11 -14.65
N ASN A 279 25.42 -1.56 -15.91
CA ASN A 279 26.08 -2.82 -16.27
C ASN A 279 26.46 -2.92 -17.76
N THR A 280 27.71 -2.60 -18.08
CA THR A 280 28.28 -2.80 -19.42
C THR A 280 28.57 -4.27 -19.76
N GLN A 281 28.56 -5.18 -18.77
CA GLN A 281 28.92 -6.60 -18.96
C GLN A 281 27.74 -7.57 -19.20
N LEU A 282 26.49 -7.20 -18.89
CA LEU A 282 25.30 -8.08 -19.05
C LEU A 282 24.53 -7.86 -20.37
N LYS A 283 25.15 -7.21 -21.37
CA LYS A 283 24.48 -6.75 -22.60
C LYS A 283 24.08 -7.85 -23.59
N SER A 284 24.31 -9.15 -23.34
CA SER A 284 24.12 -10.18 -24.37
C SER A 284 22.89 -11.09 -24.23
N THR A 285 22.08 -10.99 -23.16
CA THR A 285 20.97 -11.95 -22.93
C THR A 285 19.60 -11.36 -22.56
N VAL A 286 19.51 -10.09 -22.19
CA VAL A 286 18.23 -9.46 -21.79
C VAL A 286 17.80 -8.43 -22.83
N THR A 287 16.60 -8.61 -23.41
CA THR A 287 15.97 -7.61 -24.28
C THR A 287 15.38 -6.50 -23.41
N TYR A 288 15.85 -5.26 -23.61
CA TYR A 288 15.40 -4.09 -22.84
C TYR A 288 14.19 -3.39 -23.48
N ASP A 289 13.24 -4.17 -23.99
CA ASP A 289 12.04 -3.68 -24.65
C ASP A 289 10.95 -3.26 -23.63
N GLU A 290 9.75 -2.93 -24.13
CA GLU A 290 8.60 -2.56 -23.29
C GLU A 290 8.09 -3.71 -22.41
N VAL A 291 8.40 -4.97 -22.72
CA VAL A 291 8.06 -6.09 -21.85
C VAL A 291 8.91 -6.04 -20.59
N PHE A 292 10.20 -5.74 -20.73
CA PHE A 292 11.12 -5.59 -19.60
C PHE A 292 10.89 -4.27 -18.83
N ARG A 293 10.70 -3.16 -19.55
CA ARG A 293 10.62 -1.81 -18.94
C ARG A 293 9.21 -1.38 -18.55
N GLY A 294 8.18 -2.10 -19.01
CA GLY A 294 6.81 -1.62 -19.01
C GLY A 294 6.50 -0.73 -20.21
N VAL A 295 5.24 -0.76 -20.66
CA VAL A 295 4.75 0.05 -21.79
C VAL A 295 4.77 1.51 -21.39
N GLN A 296 5.45 2.35 -22.17
CA GLN A 296 5.70 3.76 -21.81
C GLN A 296 6.32 3.94 -20.40
N GLY A 297 7.10 2.97 -19.93
CA GLY A 297 7.72 2.99 -18.59
C GLY A 297 6.77 2.68 -17.42
N LYS A 298 5.53 2.27 -17.70
CA LYS A 298 4.56 1.84 -16.68
C LYS A 298 4.55 0.31 -16.58
N GLN A 299 4.79 -0.23 -15.39
CA GLN A 299 4.65 -1.66 -15.15
C GLN A 299 3.17 -2.09 -15.22
N VAL A 300 2.91 -3.39 -15.25
CA VAL A 300 1.55 -3.93 -15.44
C VAL A 300 0.55 -3.40 -14.40
N LEU A 301 0.94 -3.27 -13.13
CA LEU A 301 0.07 -2.76 -12.07
C LEU A 301 -0.16 -1.24 -12.20
N ASP A 302 0.85 -0.49 -12.62
CA ASP A 302 0.71 0.96 -12.88
C ASP A 302 -0.22 1.23 -14.06
N ARG A 303 -0.25 0.34 -15.04
CA ARG A 303 -1.18 0.41 -16.18
C ARG A 303 -2.64 0.18 -15.80
N LEU A 304 -2.92 -0.37 -14.61
CA LEU A 304 -4.27 -0.51 -14.06
C LEU A 304 -4.73 0.74 -13.29
N ARG A 305 -3.82 1.69 -13.00
CA ARG A 305 -4.17 2.95 -12.32
C ARG A 305 -4.98 3.86 -13.24
N LEU A 306 -5.91 4.59 -12.64
CA LEU A 306 -6.85 5.51 -13.30
C LEU A 306 -6.64 6.95 -12.82
N ASP A 307 -5.44 7.28 -12.35
CA ASP A 307 -5.11 8.62 -11.87
C ASP A 307 -5.44 9.68 -12.92
N GLY A 308 -6.13 10.74 -12.49
CA GLY A 308 -6.55 11.84 -13.36
C GLY A 308 -7.71 11.51 -14.30
N LYS A 309 -8.22 10.26 -14.31
CA LYS A 309 -9.40 9.89 -15.11
C LYS A 309 -10.69 10.32 -14.39
N VAL A 310 -11.73 10.47 -15.20
CA VAL A 310 -13.07 10.88 -14.77
C VAL A 310 -14.05 9.80 -15.20
N ALA A 311 -14.74 9.23 -14.24
CA ALA A 311 -15.70 8.16 -14.43
C ALA A 311 -17.10 8.57 -13.97
N TYR A 312 -18.13 8.01 -14.61
CA TYR A 312 -19.46 7.92 -14.01
C TYR A 312 -19.94 6.48 -13.97
N VAL A 313 -20.81 6.17 -13.01
CA VAL A 313 -21.46 4.87 -12.88
C VAL A 313 -22.97 5.07 -12.68
N THR A 314 -23.80 4.46 -13.52
CA THR A 314 -25.27 4.48 -13.36
C THR A 314 -25.79 3.35 -12.49
N GLY A 315 -26.84 3.61 -11.71
CA GLY A 315 -27.33 2.67 -10.69
C GLY A 315 -26.27 2.42 -9.62
N ALA A 316 -25.51 3.45 -9.27
CA ALA A 316 -24.34 3.34 -8.39
C ALA A 316 -24.66 3.51 -6.91
N GLY A 317 -25.92 3.77 -6.55
CA GLY A 317 -26.34 3.89 -5.16
C GLY A 317 -26.33 2.57 -4.39
N GLN A 318 -26.20 1.42 -5.06
CA GLN A 318 -26.23 0.10 -4.43
C GLN A 318 -25.59 -1.00 -5.30
N GLY A 319 -25.44 -2.20 -4.73
CA GLY A 319 -25.09 -3.44 -5.46
C GLY A 319 -23.81 -3.31 -6.31
N ILE A 320 -23.88 -3.83 -7.54
CA ILE A 320 -22.75 -3.85 -8.50
C ILE A 320 -22.26 -2.43 -8.82
N GLY A 321 -23.19 -1.46 -9.01
CA GLY A 321 -22.82 -0.09 -9.35
C GLY A 321 -22.03 0.60 -8.23
N ARG A 322 -22.42 0.37 -6.97
CA ARG A 322 -21.64 0.84 -5.81
C ARG A 322 -20.24 0.22 -5.80
N ALA A 323 -20.12 -1.10 -6.05
CA ALA A 323 -18.82 -1.77 -6.09
C ALA A 323 -17.91 -1.26 -7.21
N PHE A 324 -18.48 -0.98 -8.40
CA PHE A 324 -17.76 -0.35 -9.51
C PHE A 324 -17.27 1.05 -9.16
N ALA A 325 -18.12 1.87 -8.53
CA ALA A 325 -17.73 3.21 -8.11
C ALA A 325 -16.54 3.20 -7.13
N HIS A 326 -16.58 2.31 -6.12
CA HIS A 326 -15.48 2.11 -5.18
C HIS A 326 -14.21 1.65 -5.90
N ALA A 327 -14.30 0.65 -6.77
CA ALA A 327 -13.13 0.10 -7.47
C ALA A 327 -12.44 1.13 -8.39
N LEU A 328 -13.23 1.90 -9.16
CA LEU A 328 -12.70 2.95 -10.02
C LEU A 328 -12.03 4.08 -9.21
N GLY A 329 -12.64 4.45 -8.07
CA GLY A 329 -12.11 5.45 -7.16
C GLY A 329 -10.80 5.01 -6.49
N GLU A 330 -10.74 3.78 -5.99
CA GLU A 330 -9.54 3.19 -5.37
C GLU A 330 -8.38 3.04 -6.39
N ALA A 331 -8.70 2.85 -7.66
CA ALA A 331 -7.73 2.88 -8.75
C ALA A 331 -7.25 4.29 -9.14
N GLY A 332 -7.86 5.36 -8.60
CA GLY A 332 -7.42 6.75 -8.77
C GLY A 332 -8.35 7.67 -9.58
N ALA A 333 -9.50 7.19 -10.04
CA ALA A 333 -10.44 8.01 -10.81
C ALA A 333 -11.26 8.95 -9.92
N LYS A 334 -11.68 10.09 -10.48
CA LYS A 334 -12.81 10.88 -9.95
C LYS A 334 -14.11 10.21 -10.38
N VAL A 335 -15.09 10.05 -9.48
CA VAL A 335 -16.27 9.22 -9.76
C VAL A 335 -17.59 9.97 -9.52
N ALA A 336 -18.41 10.10 -10.56
CA ALA A 336 -19.80 10.54 -10.45
C ALA A 336 -20.72 9.35 -10.19
N ILE A 337 -21.48 9.43 -9.10
CA ILE A 337 -22.43 8.42 -8.63
C ILE A 337 -23.79 8.81 -9.14
N ILE A 338 -24.28 8.07 -10.14
CA ILE A 338 -25.57 8.34 -10.77
C ILE A 338 -26.58 7.32 -10.28
N ASP A 339 -27.66 7.79 -9.69
CA ASP A 339 -28.80 6.97 -9.29
C ASP A 339 -30.09 7.78 -9.40
N MET A 340 -31.24 7.13 -9.55
CA MET A 340 -32.53 7.82 -9.51
C MET A 340 -32.87 8.25 -8.07
N ASP A 341 -32.39 7.49 -7.08
CA ASP A 341 -32.46 7.84 -5.67
C ASP A 341 -31.26 8.70 -5.27
N LYS A 342 -31.51 10.01 -5.12
CA LYS A 342 -30.47 10.98 -4.74
C LYS A 342 -29.80 10.63 -3.40
N GLY A 343 -30.57 10.13 -2.42
CA GLY A 343 -30.03 9.81 -1.10
C GLY A 343 -29.03 8.66 -1.16
N LYS A 344 -29.33 7.61 -1.95
CA LYS A 344 -28.37 6.52 -2.18
C LYS A 344 -27.11 7.00 -2.88
N ALA A 345 -27.24 7.87 -3.89
CA ALA A 345 -26.09 8.44 -4.58
C ALA A 345 -25.21 9.29 -3.65
N GLU A 346 -25.82 10.13 -2.80
CA GLU A 346 -25.13 10.96 -1.80
C GLU A 346 -24.39 10.11 -0.76
N ASN A 347 -25.00 9.02 -0.27
CA ASN A 347 -24.36 8.12 0.67
C ASN A 347 -23.08 7.50 0.09
N VAL A 348 -23.14 6.94 -1.12
CA VAL A 348 -21.95 6.34 -1.76
C VAL A 348 -20.89 7.40 -2.09
N ALA A 349 -21.29 8.60 -2.53
CA ALA A 349 -20.36 9.70 -2.73
C ALA A 349 -19.63 10.11 -1.43
N HIS A 350 -20.34 10.08 -0.29
CA HIS A 350 -19.76 10.32 1.03
C HIS A 350 -18.76 9.23 1.43
N GLU A 351 -19.09 7.96 1.21
CA GLU A 351 -18.16 6.83 1.46
C GLU A 351 -16.85 6.98 0.68
N LEU A 352 -16.92 7.37 -0.59
CA LEU A 352 -15.74 7.65 -1.42
C LEU A 352 -14.94 8.84 -0.87
N THR A 353 -15.62 9.89 -0.40
CA THR A 353 -14.98 11.07 0.18
C THR A 353 -14.21 10.72 1.46
N LEU A 354 -14.73 9.82 2.31
CA LEU A 354 -14.04 9.31 3.51
C LEU A 354 -12.74 8.57 3.17
N LYS A 355 -12.63 8.02 1.96
CA LYS A 355 -11.41 7.39 1.41
C LYS A 355 -10.47 8.39 0.72
N GLY A 356 -10.79 9.69 0.74
CA GLY A 356 -10.03 10.73 0.04
C GLY A 356 -10.26 10.76 -1.48
N ILE A 357 -11.28 10.07 -1.99
CA ILE A 357 -11.60 9.98 -3.41
C ILE A 357 -12.52 11.14 -3.80
N SER A 358 -12.19 11.83 -4.89
CA SER A 358 -13.04 12.90 -5.45
C SER A 358 -14.31 12.33 -6.08
N SER A 359 -15.48 12.64 -5.52
CA SER A 359 -16.77 12.15 -6.00
C SER A 359 -17.81 13.26 -6.19
N MET A 360 -18.92 12.92 -6.85
CA MET A 360 -20.15 13.72 -6.85
C MET A 360 -21.37 12.82 -6.98
N ALA A 361 -22.48 13.19 -6.35
CA ALA A 361 -23.76 12.51 -6.52
C ALA A 361 -24.63 13.26 -7.54
N VAL A 362 -25.28 12.52 -8.44
CA VAL A 362 -26.20 13.07 -9.44
C VAL A 362 -27.48 12.22 -9.46
N ALA A 363 -28.62 12.87 -9.31
CA ALA A 363 -29.92 12.23 -9.49
C ALA A 363 -30.27 12.22 -10.99
N ALA A 364 -30.49 11.04 -11.58
CA ALA A 364 -30.91 10.92 -12.97
C ALA A 364 -31.70 9.62 -13.23
N ASP A 365 -32.82 9.74 -13.95
CA ASP A 365 -33.54 8.62 -14.52
C ASP A 365 -33.04 8.35 -15.94
N ILE A 366 -32.32 7.24 -16.13
CA ILE A 366 -31.73 6.89 -17.44
C ILE A 366 -32.76 6.51 -18.51
N SER A 367 -34.05 6.41 -18.18
CA SER A 367 -35.11 6.29 -19.18
C SER A 367 -35.43 7.64 -19.87
N LYS A 368 -34.98 8.75 -19.28
CA LYS A 368 -35.27 10.13 -19.70
C LYS A 368 -34.06 10.79 -20.38
N PRO A 369 -34.16 11.17 -21.67
CA PRO A 369 -33.06 11.82 -22.39
C PRO A 369 -32.55 13.12 -21.74
N GLU A 370 -33.43 13.91 -21.16
CA GLU A 370 -33.13 15.18 -20.49
C GLU A 370 -32.28 15.00 -19.23
N ASP A 371 -32.58 13.99 -18.42
CA ASP A 371 -31.80 13.65 -17.23
C ASP A 371 -30.40 13.15 -17.62
N ILE A 372 -30.31 12.36 -18.71
CA ILE A 372 -29.03 11.90 -19.26
C ILE A 372 -28.17 13.06 -19.74
N GLN A 373 -28.76 14.01 -20.48
CA GLN A 373 -28.00 15.16 -20.95
C GLN A 373 -27.53 16.02 -19.76
N LYS A 374 -28.42 16.27 -18.80
CA LYS A 374 -28.10 17.02 -17.59
C LYS A 374 -26.98 16.38 -16.78
N MET A 375 -26.99 15.04 -16.58
CA MET A 375 -25.90 14.38 -15.84
C MET A 375 -24.55 14.54 -16.56
N ILE A 376 -24.52 14.46 -17.89
CA ILE A 376 -23.28 14.62 -18.67
C ILE A 376 -22.78 16.06 -18.55
N ASP A 377 -23.68 17.03 -18.66
CA ASP A 377 -23.34 18.45 -18.52
C ASP A 377 -22.83 18.78 -17.11
N ASP A 378 -23.45 18.24 -16.06
CA ASP A 378 -23.02 18.41 -14.66
C ASP A 378 -21.59 17.85 -14.45
N ILE A 379 -21.29 16.67 -15.00
CA ILE A 379 -19.96 16.03 -14.90
C ILE A 379 -18.91 16.85 -15.67
N VAL A 380 -19.21 17.22 -16.92
CA VAL A 380 -18.30 17.99 -17.77
C VAL A 380 -18.08 19.39 -17.20
N SER A 381 -19.10 20.02 -16.62
CA SER A 381 -18.97 21.30 -15.94
C SER A 381 -18.03 21.21 -14.73
N LYS A 382 -18.13 20.13 -13.93
CA LYS A 382 -17.29 19.95 -12.74
C LYS A 382 -15.84 19.57 -13.06
N TRP A 383 -15.62 18.69 -14.03
CA TRP A 383 -14.33 18.04 -14.26
C TRP A 383 -13.75 18.19 -15.68
N GLY A 384 -14.45 18.90 -16.56
CA GLY A 384 -14.02 19.25 -17.91
C GLY A 384 -14.19 18.13 -18.96
N THR A 385 -14.39 16.89 -18.54
CA THR A 385 -14.42 15.72 -19.45
C THR A 385 -15.05 14.49 -18.79
N ILE A 386 -15.28 13.44 -19.58
CA ILE A 386 -15.59 12.07 -19.16
C ILE A 386 -14.61 11.14 -19.88
N HIS A 387 -13.90 10.32 -19.12
CA HIS A 387 -12.96 9.32 -19.64
C HIS A 387 -13.56 7.91 -19.62
N ILE A 388 -14.37 7.60 -18.61
CA ILE A 388 -14.91 6.27 -18.33
C ILE A 388 -16.42 6.38 -18.09
N ALA A 389 -17.20 5.52 -18.73
CA ALA A 389 -18.64 5.46 -18.61
C ALA A 389 -19.07 4.03 -18.25
N CYS A 390 -19.59 3.83 -17.04
CA CYS A 390 -20.13 2.55 -16.60
C CYS A 390 -21.66 2.59 -16.61
N ASN A 391 -22.27 2.00 -17.64
CA ASN A 391 -23.73 1.93 -17.78
C ASN A 391 -24.24 0.66 -17.10
N ASN A 392 -24.49 0.77 -15.80
CA ASN A 392 -24.84 -0.35 -14.94
C ASN A 392 -26.32 -0.39 -14.52
N ALA A 393 -27.03 0.74 -14.56
CA ALA A 393 -28.45 0.80 -14.22
C ALA A 393 -29.28 -0.23 -15.01
N GLY A 394 -30.19 -0.91 -14.32
CA GLY A 394 -31.08 -1.88 -14.91
C GLY A 394 -32.11 -2.41 -13.91
N ILE A 395 -33.19 -2.97 -14.43
CA ILE A 395 -34.26 -3.60 -13.65
C ILE A 395 -34.46 -5.03 -14.14
N ASN A 396 -35.03 -5.88 -13.28
CA ASN A 396 -35.52 -7.20 -13.64
C ASN A 396 -36.98 -7.32 -13.17
N LYS A 397 -37.85 -7.75 -14.09
CA LYS A 397 -39.24 -8.11 -13.81
C LYS A 397 -39.46 -9.53 -14.33
N ASN A 398 -40.11 -10.34 -13.50
CA ASN A 398 -40.30 -11.77 -13.76
C ASN A 398 -41.77 -12.05 -14.01
N SER A 399 -42.08 -12.51 -15.21
CA SER A 399 -43.39 -13.00 -15.62
C SER A 399 -43.21 -14.18 -16.58
N ALA A 400 -44.20 -15.07 -16.61
CA ALA A 400 -44.26 -16.09 -17.66
C ALA A 400 -44.42 -15.40 -19.02
N SER A 401 -43.85 -15.97 -20.09
CA SER A 401 -43.79 -15.29 -21.39
C SER A 401 -45.17 -14.98 -21.97
N GLU A 402 -46.13 -15.86 -21.74
CA GLU A 402 -47.55 -15.72 -22.10
C GLU A 402 -48.29 -14.64 -21.29
N ASP A 403 -47.77 -14.28 -20.12
CA ASP A 403 -48.34 -13.30 -19.19
C ASP A 403 -47.56 -11.97 -19.15
N THR A 404 -46.42 -11.88 -19.84
CA THR A 404 -45.60 -10.67 -19.88
C THR A 404 -46.39 -9.54 -20.52
N SER A 405 -46.78 -8.54 -19.71
CA SER A 405 -47.49 -7.37 -20.22
C SER A 405 -46.58 -6.49 -21.08
N LEU A 406 -47.17 -5.75 -22.02
CA LEU A 406 -46.43 -4.75 -22.80
C LEU A 406 -45.81 -3.67 -21.91
N GLU A 407 -46.46 -3.31 -20.81
CA GLU A 407 -45.92 -2.34 -19.84
C GLU A 407 -44.65 -2.87 -19.17
N GLU A 408 -44.63 -4.14 -18.74
CA GLU A 408 -43.42 -4.77 -18.19
C GLU A 408 -42.30 -4.83 -19.23
N TRP A 409 -42.65 -5.24 -20.45
CA TRP A 409 -41.72 -5.30 -21.57
C TRP A 409 -41.10 -3.93 -21.85
N ASP A 410 -41.93 -2.91 -22.06
CA ASP A 410 -41.52 -1.56 -22.40
C ASP A 410 -40.70 -0.93 -21.29
N GLN A 411 -41.09 -1.09 -20.01
CA GLN A 411 -40.32 -0.57 -18.89
C GLN A 411 -38.92 -1.21 -18.82
N THR A 412 -38.84 -2.53 -19.02
CA THR A 412 -37.56 -3.26 -19.00
C THR A 412 -36.66 -2.81 -20.16
N PHE A 413 -37.19 -2.71 -21.38
CA PHE A 413 -36.44 -2.25 -22.54
C PHE A 413 -36.04 -0.78 -22.45
N ASN A 414 -36.92 0.09 -21.95
CA ASN A 414 -36.66 1.51 -21.81
C ASN A 414 -35.47 1.80 -20.89
N ILE A 415 -35.31 1.02 -19.82
CA ILE A 415 -34.19 1.17 -18.89
C ILE A 415 -32.98 0.36 -19.39
N ASN A 416 -33.12 -0.96 -19.54
CA ASN A 416 -31.98 -1.86 -19.73
C ASN A 416 -31.27 -1.68 -21.07
N LEU A 417 -32.01 -1.34 -22.14
CA LEU A 417 -31.46 -1.24 -23.49
C LEU A 417 -31.46 0.20 -24.01
N ARG A 418 -32.63 0.85 -24.07
CA ARG A 418 -32.74 2.22 -24.60
C ARG A 418 -31.96 3.21 -23.73
N GLY A 419 -32.11 3.15 -22.41
CA GLY A 419 -31.34 3.98 -21.47
C GLY A 419 -29.83 3.77 -21.57
N THR A 420 -29.38 2.51 -21.63
CA THR A 420 -27.97 2.16 -21.89
C THR A 420 -27.45 2.76 -23.19
N PHE A 421 -28.21 2.66 -24.29
CA PHE A 421 -27.85 3.27 -25.57
C PHE A 421 -27.74 4.80 -25.48
N MET A 422 -28.71 5.47 -24.85
CA MET A 422 -28.68 6.93 -24.71
C MET A 422 -27.50 7.39 -23.87
N CYS A 423 -27.15 6.68 -22.79
CA CYS A 423 -25.95 6.96 -22.01
C CYS A 423 -24.68 6.76 -22.85
N CYS A 424 -24.57 5.65 -23.59
CA CYS A 424 -23.45 5.42 -24.51
C CYS A 424 -23.33 6.56 -25.53
N GLN A 425 -24.43 7.01 -26.12
CA GLN A 425 -24.44 8.07 -27.11
C GLN A 425 -24.00 9.40 -26.51
N ALA A 426 -24.52 9.77 -25.34
CA ALA A 426 -24.20 11.04 -24.69
C ALA A 426 -22.73 11.09 -24.23
N ALA A 427 -22.24 10.03 -23.58
CA ALA A 427 -20.83 9.90 -23.20
C ALA A 427 -19.91 9.83 -24.44
N GLY A 428 -20.31 9.05 -25.44
CA GLY A 428 -19.59 8.90 -26.71
C GLY A 428 -19.38 10.23 -27.42
N ARG A 429 -20.35 11.15 -27.41
CA ARG A 429 -20.19 12.49 -28.00
C ARG A 429 -19.06 13.31 -27.34
N VAL A 430 -18.80 13.11 -26.05
CA VAL A 430 -17.67 13.73 -25.34
C VAL A 430 -16.38 13.00 -25.69
N MET A 431 -16.38 11.67 -25.55
CA MET A 431 -15.19 10.82 -25.74
C MET A 431 -14.64 10.83 -27.17
N LEU A 432 -15.51 10.83 -28.17
CA LEU A 432 -15.12 10.87 -29.59
C LEU A 432 -14.47 12.21 -29.96
N LYS A 433 -14.90 13.32 -29.36
CA LYS A 433 -14.29 14.65 -29.61
C LYS A 433 -12.87 14.74 -29.06
N GLN A 434 -12.58 14.09 -27.93
CA GLN A 434 -11.24 14.09 -27.33
C GLN A 434 -10.34 12.95 -27.83
N GLY A 435 -10.86 12.02 -28.64
CA GLY A 435 -10.10 10.89 -29.19
C GLY A 435 -9.75 9.80 -28.16
N TYR A 436 -10.44 9.76 -27.03
CA TYR A 436 -10.22 8.76 -25.97
C TYR A 436 -11.51 8.50 -25.19
N GLY A 437 -11.80 7.23 -24.91
CA GLY A 437 -12.85 6.86 -23.98
C GLY A 437 -12.96 5.36 -23.74
N LYS A 438 -13.52 5.00 -22.58
CA LYS A 438 -13.82 3.62 -22.20
C LYS A 438 -15.28 3.55 -21.75
N ILE A 439 -16.09 2.76 -22.45
CA ILE A 439 -17.48 2.49 -22.08
C ILE A 439 -17.59 1.04 -21.65
N ILE A 440 -18.16 0.83 -20.47
CA ILE A 440 -18.39 -0.49 -19.87
C ILE A 440 -19.88 -0.63 -19.60
N ASN A 441 -20.56 -1.49 -20.35
CA ASN A 441 -21.97 -1.79 -20.14
C ASN A 441 -22.14 -2.99 -19.22
N THR A 442 -23.14 -3.00 -18.34
CA THR A 442 -23.51 -4.19 -17.57
C THR A 442 -24.58 -4.99 -18.31
N ALA A 443 -24.17 -6.09 -18.94
CA ALA A 443 -25.04 -7.08 -19.55
C ALA A 443 -25.48 -8.12 -18.49
N SER A 444 -25.46 -9.41 -18.82
CA SER A 444 -25.80 -10.51 -17.91
C SER A 444 -25.45 -11.84 -18.59
N MET A 445 -25.12 -12.87 -17.80
CA MET A 445 -25.15 -14.28 -18.23
C MET A 445 -26.45 -14.66 -18.97
N ALA A 446 -27.57 -14.01 -18.63
CA ALA A 446 -28.85 -14.16 -19.31
C ALA A 446 -28.84 -13.76 -20.81
N SER A 447 -27.75 -13.15 -21.28
CA SER A 447 -27.51 -12.90 -22.71
C SER A 447 -26.96 -14.12 -23.46
N LEU A 448 -26.45 -15.12 -22.73
CA LEU A 448 -25.80 -16.32 -23.26
C LEU A 448 -26.67 -17.56 -23.09
N ILE A 449 -27.29 -17.67 -21.92
CA ILE A 449 -28.16 -18.79 -21.54
C ILE A 449 -29.49 -18.26 -21.00
N VAL A 450 -30.46 -19.15 -20.83
CA VAL A 450 -31.73 -18.84 -20.18
C VAL A 450 -31.64 -19.33 -18.72
N PRO A 451 -31.56 -18.44 -17.72
CA PRO A 451 -31.53 -18.88 -16.33
C PRO A 451 -32.83 -19.62 -15.97
N HIS A 452 -32.71 -20.82 -15.44
CA HIS A 452 -33.83 -21.69 -15.07
C HIS A 452 -33.95 -21.79 -13.53
N PRO A 453 -35.15 -21.95 -12.95
CA PRO A 453 -36.48 -21.95 -13.57
C PRO A 453 -37.09 -20.54 -13.75
N GLN A 454 -36.29 -19.49 -13.55
CA GLN A 454 -36.78 -18.11 -13.56
C GLN A 454 -37.32 -17.68 -14.94
N LYS A 455 -38.60 -17.28 -15.00
CA LYS A 455 -39.23 -16.76 -16.22
C LYS A 455 -39.04 -15.23 -16.31
N GLN A 456 -38.33 -14.76 -17.33
CA GLN A 456 -37.87 -13.36 -17.43
C GLN A 456 -37.55 -12.95 -18.89
N LEU A 457 -38.50 -13.15 -19.80
CA LEU A 457 -38.32 -12.95 -21.25
C LEU A 457 -37.79 -11.55 -21.60
N SER A 458 -38.42 -10.51 -21.04
CA SER A 458 -38.08 -9.10 -21.30
C SER A 458 -36.64 -8.79 -20.86
N TYR A 459 -36.24 -9.28 -19.68
CA TYR A 459 -34.89 -9.11 -19.15
C TYR A 459 -33.83 -9.78 -20.03
N ASN A 460 -33.98 -11.08 -20.30
CA ASN A 460 -33.02 -11.86 -21.11
C ASN A 460 -32.81 -11.20 -22.48
N THR A 461 -33.92 -10.85 -23.15
CA THR A 461 -33.87 -10.21 -24.46
C THR A 461 -33.20 -8.84 -24.40
N SER A 462 -33.51 -8.02 -23.39
CA SER A 462 -32.87 -6.70 -23.22
C SER A 462 -31.36 -6.81 -23.00
N LYS A 463 -30.89 -7.79 -22.22
CA LYS A 463 -29.46 -8.00 -21.92
C LYS A 463 -28.70 -8.61 -23.10
N ALA A 464 -29.32 -9.48 -23.89
CA ALA A 464 -28.78 -9.89 -25.19
C ALA A 464 -28.61 -8.68 -26.14
N GLY A 465 -29.60 -7.77 -26.14
CA GLY A 465 -29.52 -6.50 -26.86
C GLY A 465 -28.33 -5.63 -26.44
N VAL A 466 -28.02 -5.57 -25.14
CA VAL A 466 -26.85 -4.81 -24.62
C VAL A 466 -25.53 -5.38 -25.12
N VAL A 467 -25.39 -6.71 -25.24
CA VAL A 467 -24.20 -7.34 -25.82
C VAL A 467 -24.03 -6.93 -27.28
N LYS A 468 -25.11 -7.02 -28.08
CA LYS A 468 -25.04 -6.62 -29.49
C LYS A 468 -24.76 -5.12 -29.65
N LEU A 469 -25.41 -4.27 -28.85
CA LEU A 469 -25.15 -2.84 -28.78
C LEU A 469 -23.66 -2.56 -28.51
N THR A 470 -23.08 -3.24 -27.52
CA THR A 470 -21.67 -3.12 -27.15
C THR A 470 -20.74 -3.47 -28.31
N GLN A 471 -21.01 -4.59 -29.00
CA GLN A 471 -20.25 -5.02 -30.18
C GLN A 471 -20.28 -3.97 -31.28
N THR A 472 -21.47 -3.49 -31.64
CA THR A 472 -21.66 -2.50 -32.71
C THR A 472 -20.91 -1.20 -32.39
N LEU A 473 -21.17 -0.60 -31.22
CA LEU A 473 -20.51 0.65 -30.83
C LEU A 473 -18.99 0.48 -30.71
N GLY A 474 -18.54 -0.65 -30.18
CA GLY A 474 -17.11 -0.97 -30.04
C GLY A 474 -16.40 -1.04 -31.39
N THR A 475 -17.05 -1.58 -32.42
CA THR A 475 -16.51 -1.62 -33.79
C THR A 475 -16.57 -0.27 -34.50
N GLU A 476 -17.63 0.52 -34.28
CA GLU A 476 -17.80 1.81 -34.94
C GLU A 476 -16.89 2.91 -34.38
N TRP A 477 -16.46 2.81 -33.12
CA TRP A 477 -15.82 3.93 -32.41
C TRP A 477 -14.33 3.70 -32.08
N ILE A 478 -13.79 2.51 -32.34
CA ILE A 478 -12.40 2.15 -32.00
C ILE A 478 -11.37 2.97 -32.78
N ASP A 479 -11.64 3.26 -34.05
CA ASP A 479 -10.80 4.08 -34.94
C ASP A 479 -10.70 5.54 -34.48
N ARG A 480 -11.63 5.97 -33.62
CA ARG A 480 -11.72 7.29 -32.99
C ARG A 480 -11.34 7.25 -31.51
N GLY A 481 -10.68 6.18 -31.08
CA GLY A 481 -10.06 6.07 -29.76
C GLY A 481 -10.99 5.66 -28.62
N VAL A 482 -12.25 5.31 -28.90
CA VAL A 482 -13.22 4.89 -27.88
C VAL A 482 -13.41 3.38 -27.92
N ARG A 483 -13.17 2.71 -26.78
CA ARG A 483 -13.43 1.28 -26.61
C ARG A 483 -14.78 1.11 -25.92
N VAL A 484 -15.56 0.13 -26.37
CA VAL A 484 -16.84 -0.21 -25.76
C VAL A 484 -16.85 -1.71 -25.47
N ASN A 485 -16.92 -2.10 -24.22
CA ASN A 485 -16.98 -3.49 -23.78
C ASN A 485 -18.15 -3.66 -22.80
N CYS A 486 -18.52 -4.90 -22.49
CA CYS A 486 -19.50 -5.19 -21.45
C CYS A 486 -19.01 -6.27 -20.49
N ILE A 487 -19.57 -6.25 -19.29
CA ILE A 487 -19.43 -7.32 -18.30
C ILE A 487 -20.78 -8.04 -18.24
N SER A 488 -20.77 -9.38 -18.31
CA SER A 488 -21.93 -10.24 -18.10
C SER A 488 -21.74 -11.05 -16.81
N PRO A 489 -22.25 -10.54 -15.68
CA PRO A 489 -22.24 -11.29 -14.43
C PRO A 489 -23.21 -12.47 -14.47
N GLY A 490 -22.88 -13.51 -13.69
CA GLY A 490 -23.85 -14.52 -13.25
C GLY A 490 -24.77 -13.97 -12.17
N ILE A 491 -25.25 -14.84 -11.29
CA ILE A 491 -26.14 -14.43 -10.20
C ILE A 491 -25.29 -13.83 -9.08
N VAL A 492 -25.49 -12.54 -8.82
CA VAL A 492 -24.72 -11.75 -7.85
C VAL A 492 -25.55 -11.48 -6.61
N ASP A 493 -24.92 -11.71 -5.46
CA ASP A 493 -25.44 -11.42 -4.14
C ASP A 493 -25.59 -9.90 -3.94
N THR A 494 -26.83 -9.43 -4.05
CA THR A 494 -27.21 -8.01 -4.02
C THR A 494 -28.57 -7.87 -3.35
N PRO A 495 -28.95 -6.65 -2.91
CA PRO A 495 -30.28 -6.41 -2.33
C PRO A 495 -31.46 -6.87 -3.22
N LEU A 496 -31.26 -6.98 -4.54
CA LEU A 496 -32.29 -7.44 -5.48
C LEU A 496 -32.63 -8.92 -5.29
N ILE A 497 -31.67 -9.79 -4.95
CA ILE A 497 -31.92 -11.23 -4.84
C ILE A 497 -32.51 -11.67 -3.49
N HIS A 498 -32.44 -10.81 -2.47
CA HIS A 498 -32.99 -11.09 -1.13
C HIS A 498 -34.49 -10.79 -0.99
N SER A 499 -35.22 -10.64 -2.11
CA SER A 499 -36.67 -10.50 -2.07
C SER A 499 -37.34 -11.83 -1.78
N GLU A 500 -38.44 -11.84 -1.02
CA GLU A 500 -39.20 -13.05 -0.65
C GLU A 500 -39.59 -13.91 -1.87
N SER A 501 -39.80 -13.30 -3.03
CA SER A 501 -40.16 -14.00 -4.28
C SER A 501 -39.01 -14.77 -4.93
N LEU A 502 -37.76 -14.45 -4.60
CA LEU A 502 -36.55 -15.05 -5.20
C LEU A 502 -35.84 -16.02 -4.24
N GLU A 503 -36.08 -15.91 -2.93
CA GLU A 503 -35.51 -16.81 -1.92
C GLU A 503 -35.66 -18.30 -2.27
N PRO A 504 -36.81 -18.79 -2.77
CA PRO A 504 -36.96 -20.20 -3.14
C PRO A 504 -36.08 -20.64 -4.33
N LEU A 505 -35.65 -19.70 -5.17
CA LEU A 505 -34.85 -19.97 -6.37
C LEU A 505 -33.36 -20.09 -6.06
N VAL A 506 -32.89 -19.53 -4.94
CA VAL A 506 -31.46 -19.45 -4.61
C VAL A 506 -30.82 -20.84 -4.56
N GLN A 507 -31.48 -21.81 -3.94
CA GLN A 507 -30.95 -23.18 -3.87
C GLN A 507 -30.84 -23.85 -5.25
N HIS A 508 -31.81 -23.59 -6.14
CA HIS A 508 -31.76 -24.10 -7.50
C HIS A 508 -30.59 -23.49 -8.28
N TRP A 509 -30.45 -22.16 -8.20
CA TRP A 509 -29.33 -21.46 -8.83
C TRP A 509 -27.97 -21.96 -8.34
N LEU A 510 -27.81 -22.18 -7.04
CA LEU A 510 -26.56 -22.72 -6.49
C LEU A 510 -26.22 -24.09 -7.06
N SER A 511 -27.22 -24.94 -7.33
CA SER A 511 -26.99 -26.24 -7.96
C SER A 511 -26.57 -26.16 -9.43
N ASP A 512 -26.93 -25.07 -10.11
CA ASP A 512 -26.58 -24.82 -11.51
C ASP A 512 -25.25 -24.05 -11.66
N ILE A 513 -24.63 -23.58 -10.57
CA ILE A 513 -23.37 -22.83 -10.59
C ILE A 513 -22.20 -23.76 -10.20
N PRO A 514 -21.30 -24.12 -11.12
CA PRO A 514 -20.13 -24.98 -10.81
C PRO A 514 -19.23 -24.43 -9.70
N ALA A 515 -19.11 -23.11 -9.57
CA ALA A 515 -18.37 -22.47 -8.48
C ALA A 515 -19.00 -22.70 -7.09
N GLY A 516 -20.22 -23.26 -7.00
CA GLY A 516 -20.90 -23.63 -5.76
C GLY A 516 -21.33 -22.46 -4.88
N ARG A 517 -21.32 -21.23 -5.42
CA ARG A 517 -21.70 -20.01 -4.71
C ARG A 517 -22.25 -18.95 -5.65
N LEU A 518 -23.05 -18.04 -5.12
CA LEU A 518 -23.35 -16.78 -5.80
C LEU A 518 -22.08 -15.93 -5.91
N ALA A 519 -22.01 -15.12 -6.97
CA ALA A 519 -20.97 -14.10 -7.09
C ALA A 519 -21.19 -13.01 -6.03
N GLN A 520 -20.11 -12.49 -5.48
CA GLN A 520 -20.14 -11.29 -4.65
C GLN A 520 -19.88 -10.07 -5.53
N VAL A 521 -20.35 -8.88 -5.14
CA VAL A 521 -20.09 -7.65 -5.90
C VAL A 521 -18.58 -7.36 -6.05
N THR A 522 -17.77 -7.86 -5.11
CA THR A 522 -16.30 -7.76 -5.12
C THR A 522 -15.65 -8.62 -6.22
N ASP A 523 -16.29 -9.70 -6.67
CA ASP A 523 -15.78 -10.55 -7.76
C ASP A 523 -15.72 -9.79 -9.10
N LEU A 524 -16.44 -8.67 -9.23
CA LEU A 524 -16.53 -7.89 -10.47
C LEU A 524 -15.61 -6.65 -10.49
N GLN A 525 -15.00 -6.28 -9.36
CA GLN A 525 -14.27 -5.01 -9.22
C GLN A 525 -13.02 -4.93 -10.11
N ALA A 526 -12.21 -6.00 -10.13
CA ALA A 526 -11.00 -6.02 -10.96
C ALA A 526 -11.33 -5.94 -12.46
N ALA A 527 -12.46 -6.52 -12.88
CA ALA A 527 -12.90 -6.51 -14.26
C ALA A 527 -13.23 -5.09 -14.74
N VAL A 528 -13.99 -4.30 -13.97
CA VAL A 528 -14.30 -2.92 -14.36
C VAL A 528 -13.05 -2.04 -14.41
N VAL A 529 -12.09 -2.23 -13.50
CA VAL A 529 -10.81 -1.50 -13.52
C VAL A 529 -9.99 -1.88 -14.75
N TYR A 530 -9.85 -3.17 -15.05
CA TYR A 530 -9.15 -3.64 -16.25
C TYR A 530 -9.74 -3.02 -17.52
N LEU A 531 -11.06 -3.08 -17.71
CA LEU A 531 -11.76 -2.51 -18.87
C LEU A 531 -11.67 -0.99 -18.96
N ALA A 532 -11.53 -0.30 -17.83
CA ALA A 532 -11.40 1.16 -17.76
C ALA A 532 -9.95 1.65 -17.99
N SER A 533 -8.96 0.77 -17.86
CA SER A 533 -7.54 1.12 -17.86
C SER A 533 -6.84 0.97 -19.22
N ASP A 534 -5.60 1.48 -19.29
CA ASP A 534 -4.70 1.35 -20.45
C ASP A 534 -4.28 -0.12 -20.67
N ALA A 535 -4.47 -1.00 -19.68
CA ALA A 535 -4.20 -2.44 -19.81
C ALA A 535 -5.10 -3.13 -20.84
N SER A 536 -6.29 -2.56 -21.14
CA SER A 536 -7.27 -3.10 -22.10
C SER A 536 -7.35 -2.30 -23.40
N ASP A 537 -6.31 -1.52 -23.76
CA ASP A 537 -6.35 -0.63 -24.93
C ASP A 537 -6.53 -1.32 -26.28
N TYR A 538 -6.23 -2.62 -26.36
CA TYR A 538 -6.44 -3.43 -27.55
C TYR A 538 -7.85 -4.07 -27.62
N MET A 539 -8.65 -3.98 -26.56
CA MET A 539 -9.90 -4.71 -26.40
C MET A 539 -11.13 -3.83 -26.63
N THR A 540 -12.00 -4.23 -27.58
CA THR A 540 -13.28 -3.56 -27.86
C THR A 540 -14.33 -4.58 -28.33
N GLY A 541 -15.61 -4.29 -28.12
CA GLY A 541 -16.74 -5.14 -28.50
C GLY A 541 -16.87 -6.44 -27.69
N HIS A 542 -16.06 -6.63 -26.66
CA HIS A 542 -16.00 -7.90 -25.92
C HIS A 542 -17.10 -8.00 -24.86
N ASN A 543 -17.62 -9.22 -24.67
CA ASN A 543 -18.50 -9.59 -23.56
C ASN A 543 -17.69 -10.37 -22.52
N LEU A 544 -17.28 -9.70 -21.45
CA LEU A 544 -16.50 -10.30 -20.36
C LEU A 544 -17.44 -11.03 -19.40
N VAL A 545 -17.42 -12.35 -19.44
CA VAL A 545 -18.36 -13.21 -18.71
C VAL A 545 -17.78 -13.62 -17.35
N ILE A 546 -18.51 -13.34 -16.26
CA ILE A 546 -18.09 -13.64 -14.88
C ILE A 546 -19.27 -14.26 -14.12
N GLU A 547 -19.43 -15.58 -14.23
CA GLU A 547 -20.65 -16.29 -13.82
C GLU A 547 -20.40 -17.65 -13.14
N GLY A 548 -19.18 -17.91 -12.67
CA GLY A 548 -18.89 -19.14 -11.94
C GLY A 548 -19.03 -20.42 -12.77
N GLY A 549 -19.03 -20.32 -14.11
CA GLY A 549 -19.06 -21.43 -15.05
C GLY A 549 -20.45 -21.93 -15.44
N GLN A 550 -21.53 -21.28 -15.00
CA GLN A 550 -22.90 -21.74 -15.20
C GLN A 550 -23.29 -21.93 -16.70
N SER A 551 -22.77 -21.13 -17.62
CA SER A 551 -23.02 -21.23 -19.06
C SER A 551 -22.23 -22.35 -19.75
N LEU A 552 -21.31 -23.01 -19.04
CA LEU A 552 -20.47 -24.09 -19.55
C LEU A 552 -20.88 -25.47 -19.03
N TRP A 553 -21.86 -25.54 -18.12
CA TRP A 553 -22.21 -26.72 -17.34
C TRP A 553 -23.47 -27.42 -17.84
#